data_AF-A0A2T5C3F0-F1
#
_entry.id   AF-A0A2T5C3F0-F1
#
_cell.length_a   1.000
_cell.length_b   1.000
_cell.length_c   1.000
_cell.angle_alpha   90.00
_cell.angle_beta   90.00
_cell.angle_gamma   90.00
#
_symmetry.space_group_name_H-M   'P 1'
#
loop_
_entity.id
_entity.type
_entity.pdbx_description
1 polymer ?
#
loop_
_entity_poly.entity_id
_entity_poly.type
_entity_poly.pdbx_seq_one_letter_code
_entity_poly.pdbx_strand_id
1 'polypeptide(L)'
;MIENKAFLILHNGFQNLINRNGSLNLGDVETEVINQACRYIIETSDRLATVHDVSQIGNVITANMVHYQTASAFTSAAARLFPEHYREDEINTGIAGIMSNISWAGMWDFLRDYFQKNHGEAIDNKVNEPTIFYSVHHERFEGRLPVKPVDVERNINIVFMDDRQDVIVSIEPTLSPKKARLVNKADDVYSYRGYDPDYLFHIHFNHFDEVERFVLELPNRSIKLVYT
;
A
#
# COMPACT_ATOMS: atom_id res chain seq x y z
N MET A 1 2.19 29.31 9.46
CA MET A 1 2.55 29.11 8.03
C MET A 1 2.14 27.73 7.52
N ILE A 2 2.32 26.66 8.31
CA ILE A 2 1.86 25.29 7.98
C ILE A 2 0.33 25.13 8.02
N GLU A 3 -0.37 25.75 8.98
CA GLU A 3 -1.83 25.63 9.14
C GLU A 3 -2.62 26.11 7.92
N ASN A 4 -2.25 27.25 7.33
CA ASN A 4 -2.88 27.75 6.11
C ASN A 4 -2.61 26.84 4.91
N LYS A 5 -1.42 26.23 4.84
CA LYS A 5 -1.06 25.30 3.78
C LYS A 5 -1.86 24.00 3.92
N ALA A 6 -1.95 23.45 5.13
CA ALA A 6 -2.77 22.28 5.44
C ALA A 6 -4.24 22.51 5.09
N PHE A 7 -4.79 23.68 5.45
CA PHE A 7 -6.16 24.05 5.08
C PHE A 7 -6.38 24.06 3.56
N LEU A 8 -5.48 24.69 2.79
CA LEU A 8 -5.61 24.76 1.34
C LEU A 8 -5.48 23.38 0.68
N ILE A 9 -4.53 22.56 1.13
CA ILE A 9 -4.35 21.19 0.63
C ILE A 9 -5.62 20.39 0.86
N LEU A 10 -6.13 20.37 2.11
CA LEU A 10 -7.34 19.63 2.45
C LEU A 10 -8.57 20.15 1.73
N HIS A 11 -8.76 21.47 1.68
CA HIS A 11 -9.88 22.06 0.95
C HIS A 11 -9.89 21.61 -0.51
N ASN A 12 -8.74 21.64 -1.19
CA ASN A 12 -8.63 21.20 -2.58
C ASN A 12 -8.85 19.69 -2.72
N GLY A 13 -8.29 18.90 -1.81
CA GLY A 13 -8.48 17.46 -1.73
C GLY A 13 -9.95 17.06 -1.61
N PHE A 14 -10.65 17.62 -0.63
CA PHE A 14 -12.09 17.38 -0.45
C PHE A 14 -12.92 17.83 -1.64
N GLN A 15 -12.65 19.01 -2.21
CA GLN A 15 -13.36 19.46 -3.41
C GLN A 15 -13.17 18.50 -4.57
N ASN A 16 -11.96 17.97 -4.77
CA ASN A 16 -11.71 16.97 -5.79
C ASN A 16 -12.49 15.66 -5.53
N LEU A 17 -12.48 15.15 -4.29
CA LEU A 17 -13.24 13.95 -3.93
C LEU A 17 -14.76 14.15 -4.10
N ILE A 18 -15.30 15.30 -3.67
CA ILE A 18 -16.71 15.66 -3.87
C ILE A 18 -17.07 15.70 -5.36
N ASN A 19 -16.21 16.29 -6.20
CA ASN A 19 -16.45 16.35 -7.63
C ASN A 19 -16.45 14.97 -8.30
N ARG A 20 -15.70 14.01 -7.76
CA ARG A 20 -15.57 12.66 -8.33
C ARG A 20 -16.62 11.68 -7.77
N ASN A 21 -16.91 11.77 -6.48
CA ASN A 21 -17.72 10.79 -5.73
C ASN A 21 -19.09 11.36 -5.29
N GLY A 22 -19.35 12.65 -5.48
CA GLY A 22 -20.60 13.33 -5.16
C GLY A 22 -20.70 13.85 -3.72
N SER A 23 -20.45 12.99 -2.73
CA SER A 23 -20.51 13.36 -1.31
C SER A 23 -19.46 12.62 -0.49
N LEU A 24 -19.09 13.17 0.66
CA LEU A 24 -18.15 12.56 1.60
C LEU A 24 -18.86 12.13 2.88
N ASN A 25 -18.56 10.94 3.35
CA ASN A 25 -18.84 10.51 4.73
C ASN A 25 -17.65 10.84 5.65
N LEU A 26 -17.81 10.66 6.96
CA LEU A 26 -16.75 10.96 7.94
C LEU A 26 -15.48 10.13 7.69
N GLY A 27 -15.61 8.85 7.31
CA GLY A 27 -14.47 7.99 6.99
C GLY A 27 -13.70 8.46 5.76
N ASP A 28 -14.39 9.02 4.75
CA ASP A 28 -13.71 9.65 3.60
C ASP A 28 -12.92 10.88 4.07
N VAL A 29 -13.50 11.68 4.97
CA VAL A 29 -12.84 12.86 5.55
C VAL A 29 -11.59 12.45 6.33
N GLU A 30 -11.71 11.49 7.26
CA GLU A 30 -10.58 10.99 8.05
C GLU A 30 -9.47 10.42 7.17
N THR A 31 -9.83 9.63 6.16
CA THR A 31 -8.88 9.02 5.22
C THR A 31 -8.12 10.08 4.45
N GLU A 32 -8.82 11.08 3.92
CA GLU A 32 -8.20 12.16 3.14
C GLU A 32 -7.29 13.03 4.02
N VAL A 33 -7.69 13.31 5.26
CA VAL A 33 -6.85 14.05 6.22
C VAL A 33 -5.54 13.33 6.48
N ILE A 34 -5.61 12.02 6.75
CA ILE A 34 -4.43 11.20 7.02
C ILE A 34 -3.53 11.14 5.79
N ASN A 35 -4.09 10.87 4.61
CA ASN A 35 -3.30 10.64 3.41
C ASN A 35 -2.64 11.91 2.88
N GLN A 36 -3.34 13.04 2.89
CA GLN A 36 -2.76 14.34 2.51
C GLN A 36 -1.66 14.76 3.49
N ALA A 37 -1.86 14.56 4.79
CA ALA A 37 -0.82 14.86 5.78
C ALA A 37 0.40 13.96 5.62
N CYS A 38 0.20 12.65 5.40
CA CYS A 38 1.30 11.71 5.18
C CYS A 38 2.10 12.07 3.92
N ARG A 39 1.42 12.34 2.80
CA ARG A 39 2.06 12.80 1.56
C ARG A 39 2.92 14.03 1.83
N TYR A 40 2.33 15.04 2.46
CA TYR A 40 3.04 16.29 2.77
C TYR A 40 4.28 16.06 3.62
N ILE A 41 4.18 15.25 4.68
CA ILE A 41 5.30 14.95 5.57
C ILE A 41 6.40 14.19 4.83
N ILE A 42 6.05 13.17 4.06
CA ILE A 42 7.03 12.36 3.31
C ILE A 42 7.75 13.20 2.26
N GLU A 43 7.05 14.07 1.55
CA GLU A 43 7.63 14.95 0.52
C GLU A 43 8.55 16.05 1.11
N THR A 44 8.33 16.44 2.37
CA THR A 44 9.03 17.58 2.98
C THR A 44 10.02 17.18 4.08
N SER A 45 10.14 15.89 4.39
CA SER A 45 11.05 15.37 5.42
C SER A 45 12.23 14.63 4.80
N ASP A 46 13.44 15.01 5.19
CA ASP A 46 14.65 14.28 4.83
C ASP A 46 14.92 13.08 5.77
N ARG A 47 14.11 12.90 6.82
CA ARG A 47 14.32 11.91 7.88
C ARG A 47 13.00 11.34 8.38
N LEU A 48 12.69 10.12 7.92
CA LEU A 48 11.63 9.30 8.49
C LEU A 48 12.22 8.00 9.02
N ALA A 49 11.87 7.66 10.26
CA ALA A 49 12.15 6.34 10.80
C ALA A 49 11.01 5.40 10.38
N THR A 50 11.31 4.41 9.54
CA THR A 50 10.29 3.51 8.99
C THR A 50 10.61 2.04 9.25
N VAL A 51 9.56 1.23 9.36
CA VAL A 51 9.64 -0.23 9.39
C VAL A 51 8.78 -0.85 8.30
N HIS A 52 9.20 -2.01 7.77
CA HIS A 52 8.39 -2.75 6.80
C HIS A 52 7.27 -3.56 7.45
N ASP A 53 7.50 -4.08 8.67
CA ASP A 53 6.51 -4.81 9.44
C ASP A 53 5.66 -3.85 10.29
N VAL A 54 4.36 -3.83 10.03
CA VAL A 54 3.37 -3.01 10.74
C VAL A 54 3.38 -3.28 12.25
N SER A 55 3.68 -4.52 12.67
CA SER A 55 3.77 -4.87 14.10
C SER A 55 4.89 -4.15 14.83
N GLN A 56 5.89 -3.64 14.10
CA GLN A 56 7.06 -2.97 14.63
C GLN A 56 6.95 -1.44 14.61
N ILE A 57 5.83 -0.87 14.14
CA ILE A 57 5.64 0.59 14.01
C ILE A 57 5.87 1.30 15.36
N GLY A 58 5.40 0.69 16.45
CA GLY A 58 5.58 1.24 17.80
C GLY A 58 7.03 1.49 18.20
N ASN A 59 8.00 0.81 17.57
CA ASN A 59 9.42 0.97 17.87
C ASN A 59 10.01 2.25 17.27
N VAL A 60 9.40 2.80 16.23
CA VAL A 60 9.92 3.95 15.47
C VAL A 60 9.05 5.20 15.57
N ILE A 61 7.80 5.07 16.04
CA ILE A 61 6.83 6.18 16.06
C ILE A 61 7.33 7.40 16.85
N THR A 62 8.05 7.19 17.97
CA THR A 62 8.60 8.26 18.79
C THR A 62 9.64 9.08 18.03
N ALA A 63 10.44 8.45 17.16
CA ALA A 63 11.43 9.16 16.34
C ALA A 63 10.77 10.10 15.32
N ASN A 64 9.55 9.79 14.88
CA ASN A 64 8.80 10.61 13.94
C ASN A 64 8.01 11.75 14.62
N MET A 65 7.93 11.82 15.97
CA MET A 65 7.16 12.84 16.70
C MET A 65 7.58 14.29 16.40
N VAL A 66 8.75 14.50 15.79
CA VAL A 66 9.15 15.78 15.20
C VAL A 66 8.10 16.32 14.23
N HIS A 67 7.30 15.45 13.60
CA HIS A 67 6.25 15.80 12.64
C HIS A 67 4.87 16.06 13.27
N TYR A 68 4.76 16.00 14.60
CA TYR A 68 3.49 16.18 15.32
C TYR A 68 2.80 17.51 14.97
N GLN A 69 3.56 18.61 14.87
CA GLN A 69 2.99 19.91 14.52
C GLN A 69 2.34 19.92 13.14
N THR A 70 2.92 19.20 12.16
CA THR A 70 2.33 19.05 10.84
C THR A 70 1.06 18.21 10.91
N ALA A 71 1.09 17.07 11.60
CA ALA A 71 -0.09 16.23 11.79
C ALA A 71 -1.24 17.01 12.44
N SER A 72 -0.94 17.74 13.51
CA SER A 72 -1.90 18.61 14.22
C SER A 72 -2.47 19.71 13.33
N ALA A 73 -1.65 20.32 12.45
CA ALA A 73 -2.11 21.34 11.53
C ALA A 73 -3.14 20.80 10.52
N PHE A 74 -2.95 19.58 10.02
CA PHE A 74 -3.90 18.92 9.12
C PHE A 74 -5.20 18.54 9.82
N THR A 75 -5.14 17.90 10.99
CA THR A 75 -6.35 17.54 11.73
C THR A 75 -7.13 18.76 12.22
N SER A 76 -6.42 19.83 12.63
CA SER A 76 -7.07 21.10 13.00
C SER A 76 -7.70 21.81 11.80
N ALA A 77 -7.07 21.73 10.62
CA ALA A 77 -7.66 22.25 9.38
C ALA A 77 -8.93 21.47 8.99
N ALA A 78 -8.95 20.16 9.17
CA ALA A 78 -10.13 19.33 8.97
C ALA A 78 -11.28 19.73 9.91
N ALA A 79 -11.00 19.92 11.20
CA ALA A 79 -11.98 20.38 12.18
C ALA A 79 -12.55 21.77 11.83
N ARG A 80 -11.79 22.64 11.18
CA ARG A 80 -12.29 23.92 10.68
C ARG A 80 -13.20 23.78 9.46
N LEU A 81 -12.94 22.79 8.60
CA LEU A 81 -13.73 22.53 7.40
C LEU A 81 -15.01 21.74 7.71
N PHE A 82 -14.98 20.86 8.71
CA PHE A 82 -16.09 19.99 9.13
C PHE A 82 -16.36 20.07 10.64
N PRO A 83 -16.68 21.25 11.20
CA PRO A 83 -16.75 21.47 12.64
C PRO A 83 -17.85 20.67 13.35
N GLU A 84 -18.88 20.23 12.63
CA GLU A 84 -19.96 19.44 13.21
C GLU A 84 -19.59 17.96 13.37
N HIS A 85 -18.66 17.47 12.55
CA HIS A 85 -18.37 16.04 12.37
C HIS A 85 -16.93 15.64 12.71
N TYR A 86 -15.98 16.57 12.72
CA TYR A 86 -14.57 16.29 12.98
C TYR A 86 -14.12 17.06 14.23
N ARG A 87 -14.13 16.39 15.38
CA ARG A 87 -13.95 16.96 16.73
C ARG A 87 -12.70 16.39 17.38
N GLU A 88 -12.57 16.59 18.69
CA GLU A 88 -11.37 16.24 19.46
C GLU A 88 -10.98 14.76 19.33
N ASP A 89 -11.96 13.86 19.32
CA ASP A 89 -11.71 12.42 19.18
C ASP A 89 -11.16 12.08 17.79
N GLU A 90 -11.73 12.66 16.73
CA GLU A 90 -11.24 12.50 15.35
C GLU A 90 -9.87 13.16 15.16
N ILE A 91 -9.60 14.30 15.80
CA ILE A 91 -8.29 14.96 15.77
C ILE A 91 -7.23 14.04 16.39
N ASN A 92 -7.49 13.49 17.57
CA ASN A 92 -6.54 12.62 18.27
C ASN A 92 -6.29 11.33 17.48
N THR A 93 -7.35 10.72 16.96
CA THR A 93 -7.28 9.53 16.10
C THR A 93 -6.53 9.82 14.81
N GLY A 94 -6.81 10.95 14.16
CA GLY A 94 -6.15 11.39 12.94
C GLY A 94 -4.66 11.63 13.14
N ILE A 95 -4.25 12.27 14.25
CA ILE A 95 -2.83 12.45 14.57
C ILE A 95 -2.16 11.08 14.76
N ALA A 96 -2.75 10.19 15.55
CA ALA A 96 -2.19 8.84 15.76
C ALA A 96 -2.09 8.04 14.45
N GLY A 97 -3.10 8.15 13.59
CA GLY A 97 -3.14 7.56 12.25
C GLY A 97 -2.03 8.09 11.36
N ILE A 98 -1.85 9.41 11.29
CA ILE A 98 -0.76 10.03 10.52
C ILE A 98 0.60 9.53 11.02
N MET A 99 0.84 9.59 12.33
CA MET A 99 2.12 9.17 12.94
C MET A 99 2.44 7.70 12.67
N SER A 100 1.43 6.83 12.73
CA SER A 100 1.60 5.40 12.44
C SER A 100 1.88 5.15 10.97
N ASN A 101 1.14 5.82 10.08
CA ASN A 101 1.28 5.64 8.64
C ASN A 101 2.63 6.14 8.09
N ILE A 102 3.11 7.33 8.50
CA ILE A 102 4.44 7.79 8.07
C ILE A 102 5.59 6.92 8.61
N SER A 103 5.31 6.11 9.63
CA SER A 103 6.27 5.14 10.21
C SER A 103 6.30 3.81 9.47
N TRP A 104 5.39 3.59 8.51
CA TRP A 104 5.35 2.38 7.69
C TRP A 104 6.05 2.61 6.35
N ALA A 105 7.04 1.77 6.03
CA ALA A 105 7.85 1.91 4.82
C ALA A 105 7.05 1.74 3.51
N GLY A 106 5.87 1.11 3.56
CA GLY A 106 4.97 0.95 2.42
C GLY A 106 4.04 2.14 2.17
N MET A 107 4.09 3.18 3.01
CA MET A 107 3.11 4.26 2.95
C MET A 107 3.18 5.07 1.65
N TRP A 108 4.37 5.32 1.11
CA TRP A 108 4.49 6.05 -0.16
C TRP A 108 3.82 5.29 -1.32
N ASP A 109 4.00 3.97 -1.37
CA ASP A 109 3.37 3.12 -2.40
C ASP A 109 1.86 3.11 -2.25
N PHE A 110 1.36 3.05 -1.01
CA PHE A 110 -0.07 3.16 -0.71
C PHE A 110 -0.63 4.52 -1.17
N LEU A 111 0.09 5.61 -0.94
CA LEU A 111 -0.32 6.94 -1.37
C LEU A 111 -0.39 7.05 -2.90
N ARG A 112 0.56 6.46 -3.64
CA ARG A 112 0.49 6.40 -5.12
C ARG A 112 -0.83 5.81 -5.59
N ASP A 113 -1.21 4.66 -5.04
CA ASP A 113 -2.47 3.99 -5.35
C ASP A 113 -3.68 4.83 -4.94
N TYR A 114 -3.65 5.40 -3.74
CA TYR A 114 -4.75 6.20 -3.20
C TYR A 114 -5.03 7.42 -4.08
N PHE A 115 -4.00 8.21 -4.41
CA PHE A 115 -4.16 9.43 -5.21
C PHE A 115 -4.53 9.12 -6.66
N GLN A 116 -3.96 8.06 -7.25
CA GLN A 116 -4.34 7.66 -8.60
C GLN A 116 -5.82 7.24 -8.68
N LYS A 117 -6.30 6.44 -7.72
CA LYS A 117 -7.69 5.94 -7.70
C LYS A 117 -8.68 7.06 -7.36
N ASN A 118 -8.42 7.79 -6.28
CA ASN A 118 -9.40 8.72 -5.71
C ASN A 118 -9.32 10.12 -6.31
N HIS A 119 -8.12 10.58 -6.72
CA HIS A 119 -7.93 11.91 -7.29
C HIS A 119 -7.61 11.91 -8.79
N GLY A 120 -7.25 10.75 -9.36
CA GLY A 120 -6.74 10.69 -10.73
C GLY A 120 -5.37 11.37 -10.88
N GLU A 121 -4.63 11.49 -9.78
CA GLU A 121 -3.36 12.20 -9.71
C GLU A 121 -2.22 11.21 -9.45
N ALA A 122 -1.19 11.26 -10.30
CA ALA A 122 0.10 10.64 -10.00
C ALA A 122 0.90 11.59 -9.11
N ILE A 123 1.35 11.12 -7.95
CA ILE A 123 2.10 11.93 -6.97
C ILE A 123 3.61 11.85 -7.16
N ASP A 124 4.08 10.98 -8.05
CA ASP A 124 5.45 10.94 -8.57
C ASP A 124 5.46 10.44 -10.02
N ASN A 125 6.64 10.33 -10.62
CA ASN A 125 6.81 9.85 -12.00
C ASN A 125 6.71 8.33 -12.12
N LYS A 126 6.36 7.60 -11.06
CA LYS A 126 6.38 6.14 -11.04
C LYS A 126 4.94 5.62 -11.08
N VAL A 127 4.58 4.99 -12.19
CA VAL A 127 3.25 4.39 -12.38
C VAL A 127 3.23 3.01 -11.72
N ASN A 128 2.23 2.79 -10.86
CA ASN A 128 1.91 1.44 -10.41
C ASN A 128 1.07 0.75 -11.48
N GLU A 129 1.45 -0.47 -11.86
CA GLU A 129 0.71 -1.30 -12.81
C GLU A 129 -0.02 -2.41 -12.03
N PRO A 130 -1.27 -2.19 -11.61
CA PRO A 130 -2.06 -3.23 -10.95
C PRO A 130 -2.51 -4.28 -11.96
N THR A 131 -2.44 -5.55 -11.58
CA THR A 131 -2.93 -6.70 -12.32
C THR A 131 -3.57 -7.67 -11.35
N ILE A 132 -4.68 -8.30 -11.74
CA ILE A 132 -5.30 -9.38 -10.98
C ILE A 132 -5.18 -10.65 -11.80
N PHE A 133 -4.56 -11.67 -11.21
CA PHE A 133 -4.53 -13.01 -11.77
C PHE A 133 -5.56 -13.87 -11.03
N TYR A 134 -6.54 -14.38 -11.78
CA TYR A 134 -7.59 -15.24 -11.28
C TYR A 134 -7.20 -16.70 -11.49
N SER A 135 -7.06 -17.45 -10.41
CA SER A 135 -6.73 -18.87 -10.48
C SER A 135 -7.86 -19.69 -9.89
N VAL A 136 -8.35 -20.67 -10.65
CA VAL A 136 -9.37 -21.64 -10.22
C VAL A 136 -8.74 -22.95 -9.74
N HIS A 137 -7.46 -23.15 -10.02
CA HIS A 137 -6.73 -24.37 -9.70
C HIS A 137 -5.34 -24.04 -9.14
N HIS A 138 -5.00 -24.65 -8.01
CA HIS A 138 -3.64 -24.55 -7.49
C HIS A 138 -3.10 -25.87 -6.97
N GLU A 139 -1.81 -26.06 -7.21
CA GLU A 139 -1.03 -27.20 -6.74
C GLU A 139 -0.16 -26.77 -5.57
N ARG A 140 -0.18 -27.54 -4.48
CA ARG A 140 0.73 -27.37 -3.35
C ARG A 140 1.78 -28.45 -3.37
N PHE A 141 3.03 -28.07 -3.16
CA PHE A 141 4.15 -28.98 -2.98
C PHE A 141 4.75 -28.77 -1.60
N GLU A 142 5.04 -29.87 -0.91
CA GLU A 142 5.82 -29.89 0.33
C GLU A 142 7.11 -30.67 0.06
N GLY A 143 8.24 -29.94 0.06
CA GLY A 143 9.49 -30.42 -0.52
C GLY A 143 9.35 -30.62 -2.03
N ARG A 144 9.45 -31.88 -2.48
CA ARG A 144 9.30 -32.28 -3.89
C ARG A 144 8.01 -33.07 -4.15
N LEU A 145 7.18 -33.24 -3.12
CA LEU A 145 6.00 -34.09 -3.20
C LEU A 145 4.77 -33.23 -3.43
N PRO A 146 3.96 -33.51 -4.46
CA PRO A 146 2.67 -32.86 -4.62
C PRO A 146 1.74 -33.28 -3.49
N VAL A 147 1.09 -32.29 -2.88
CA VAL A 147 -0.05 -32.47 -2.00
C VAL A 147 -1.31 -32.44 -2.88
N LYS A 148 -2.35 -33.18 -2.48
CA LYS A 148 -3.60 -33.29 -3.23
C LYS A 148 -4.07 -31.90 -3.71
N PRO A 149 -4.34 -31.72 -5.02
CA PRO A 149 -4.74 -30.43 -5.56
C PRO A 149 -6.03 -29.97 -4.90
N VAL A 150 -6.17 -28.65 -4.81
CA VAL A 150 -7.32 -27.99 -4.18
C VAL A 150 -7.93 -27.07 -5.21
N ASP A 151 -9.12 -27.44 -5.70
CA ASP A 151 -9.92 -26.61 -6.60
C ASP A 151 -10.63 -25.56 -5.75
N VAL A 152 -9.91 -24.49 -5.43
CA VAL A 152 -10.45 -23.32 -4.73
C VAL A 152 -9.95 -22.07 -5.41
N GLU A 153 -10.90 -21.20 -5.74
CA GLU A 153 -10.64 -19.90 -6.36
C GLU A 153 -9.75 -19.02 -5.49
N ARG A 154 -8.80 -18.36 -6.15
CA ARG A 154 -7.86 -17.42 -5.55
C ARG A 154 -7.70 -16.21 -6.46
N ASN A 155 -7.85 -15.04 -5.86
CA ASN A 155 -7.51 -13.77 -6.50
C ASN A 155 -6.10 -13.40 -6.07
N ILE A 156 -5.19 -13.32 -7.02
CA ILE A 156 -3.81 -12.90 -6.79
C ILE A 156 -3.69 -11.47 -7.30
N ASN A 157 -3.62 -10.53 -6.35
CA ASN A 157 -3.42 -9.12 -6.68
C ASN A 157 -1.93 -8.83 -6.76
N ILE A 158 -1.50 -8.29 -7.88
CA ILE A 158 -0.10 -8.00 -8.20
C ILE A 158 -0.02 -6.52 -8.57
N VAL A 159 0.80 -5.76 -7.85
CA VAL A 159 1.05 -4.35 -8.18
C VAL A 159 2.51 -4.21 -8.52
N PHE A 160 2.82 -4.02 -9.81
CA PHE A 160 4.18 -3.71 -10.22
C PHE A 160 4.49 -2.24 -9.98
N MET A 161 5.71 -1.98 -9.54
CA MET A 161 6.20 -0.66 -9.21
C MET A 161 7.57 -0.46 -9.84
N ASP A 162 7.89 0.79 -10.13
CA ASP A 162 9.23 1.21 -10.52
C ASP A 162 9.75 0.42 -11.74
N ASP A 163 9.00 0.42 -12.85
CA ASP A 163 9.30 -0.37 -14.05
C ASP A 163 9.50 -1.87 -13.75
N ARG A 164 8.60 -2.41 -12.91
CA ARG A 164 8.58 -3.80 -12.44
C ARG A 164 9.83 -4.21 -11.66
N GLN A 165 10.56 -3.27 -11.06
CA GLN A 165 11.67 -3.59 -10.17
C GLN A 165 11.20 -4.04 -8.79
N ASP A 166 10.05 -3.55 -8.32
CA ASP A 166 9.41 -4.02 -7.10
C ASP A 166 7.97 -4.46 -7.41
N VAL A 167 7.44 -5.34 -6.55
CA VAL A 167 6.07 -5.83 -6.62
C VAL A 167 5.45 -5.90 -5.24
N ILE A 168 4.14 -5.61 -5.14
CA ILE A 168 3.31 -5.98 -3.99
C ILE A 168 2.38 -7.11 -4.42
N VAL A 169 2.38 -8.21 -3.67
CA VAL A 169 1.55 -9.38 -3.94
C VAL A 169 0.63 -9.66 -2.75
N SER A 170 -0.66 -9.87 -2.99
CA SER A 170 -1.58 -10.49 -2.04
C SER A 170 -2.35 -11.64 -2.70
N ILE A 171 -2.79 -12.61 -1.89
CA ILE A 171 -3.58 -13.75 -2.37
C ILE A 171 -4.79 -13.86 -1.46
N GLU A 172 -5.98 -13.56 -1.95
CA GLU A 172 -7.18 -13.62 -1.12
C GLU A 172 -7.69 -15.07 -1.00
N PRO A 173 -8.06 -15.52 0.22
CA PRO A 173 -7.97 -14.87 1.53
C PRO A 173 -6.68 -15.22 2.31
N THR A 174 -5.71 -15.89 1.69
CA THR A 174 -4.64 -16.63 2.39
C THR A 174 -3.33 -15.88 2.63
N LEU A 175 -3.06 -14.78 1.91
CA LEU A 175 -1.82 -14.02 2.00
C LEU A 175 -2.11 -12.52 2.02
N SER A 176 -1.77 -11.87 3.13
CA SER A 176 -1.75 -10.42 3.22
C SER A 176 -0.68 -9.81 2.29
N PRO A 177 -0.80 -8.54 1.89
CA PRO A 177 0.16 -7.90 0.98
C PRO A 177 1.61 -8.06 1.43
N LYS A 178 2.47 -8.52 0.51
CA LYS A 178 3.92 -8.65 0.70
C LYS A 178 4.66 -7.91 -0.40
N LYS A 179 5.58 -7.03 -0.02
CA LYS A 179 6.47 -6.33 -0.95
C LYS A 179 7.68 -7.22 -1.27
N ALA A 180 8.10 -7.23 -2.52
CA ALA A 180 9.24 -7.99 -3.02
C ALA A 180 9.99 -7.24 -4.12
N ARG A 181 11.28 -7.54 -4.28
CA ARG A 181 12.16 -6.92 -5.26
C ARG A 181 12.60 -7.92 -6.31
N LEU A 182 12.66 -7.49 -7.57
CA LEU A 182 13.12 -8.31 -8.70
C LEU A 182 14.56 -8.78 -8.43
N VAL A 183 14.77 -10.10 -8.54
CA VAL A 183 16.09 -10.74 -8.37
C VAL A 183 16.53 -11.48 -9.62
N ASN A 184 15.59 -11.87 -10.49
CA ASN A 184 15.90 -12.50 -11.76
C ASN A 184 14.80 -12.20 -12.79
N LYS A 185 15.21 -12.00 -14.04
CA LYS A 185 14.34 -11.89 -15.21
C LYS A 185 14.90 -12.80 -16.29
N ALA A 186 14.16 -13.87 -16.61
CA ALA A 186 14.54 -14.85 -17.63
C ALA A 186 13.33 -15.06 -18.55
N ASP A 187 13.48 -14.68 -19.82
CA ASP A 187 12.42 -14.70 -20.82
C ASP A 187 11.12 -14.05 -20.27
N ASP A 188 10.04 -14.82 -20.21
CA ASP A 188 8.72 -14.37 -19.73
C ASP A 188 8.50 -14.66 -18.23
N VAL A 189 9.57 -14.89 -17.46
CA VAL A 189 9.50 -15.21 -16.03
C VAL A 189 10.27 -14.20 -15.19
N TYR A 190 9.55 -13.54 -14.29
CA TYR A 190 10.09 -12.55 -13.37
C TYR A 190 10.06 -13.13 -11.96
N SER A 191 11.21 -13.16 -11.30
CA SER A 191 11.36 -13.69 -9.93
C SER A 191 11.62 -12.55 -8.96
N TYR A 192 10.80 -12.46 -7.91
CA TYR A 192 10.86 -11.41 -6.90
C TYR A 192 11.09 -12.01 -5.52
N ARG A 193 12.13 -11.55 -4.84
CA ARG A 193 12.40 -11.94 -3.44
C ARG A 193 11.71 -10.96 -2.50
N GLY A 194 10.93 -11.48 -1.56
CA GLY A 194 10.30 -10.69 -0.52
C GLY A 194 11.31 -9.89 0.30
N TYR A 195 10.91 -8.69 0.72
CA TYR A 195 11.63 -8.00 1.80
C TYR A 195 11.52 -8.79 3.11
N ASP A 196 10.43 -9.55 3.25
CA ASP A 196 10.33 -10.71 4.14
C ASP A 196 10.98 -11.92 3.44
N PRO A 197 12.13 -12.43 3.93
CA PRO A 197 12.91 -13.45 3.24
C PRO A 197 12.23 -14.82 3.18
N ASP A 198 11.12 -14.99 3.90
CA ASP A 198 10.28 -16.20 3.83
C ASP A 198 9.56 -16.34 2.47
N TYR A 199 9.56 -15.31 1.62
CA TYR A 199 8.75 -15.28 0.40
C TYR A 199 9.59 -15.12 -0.86
N LEU A 200 9.30 -15.94 -1.86
CA LEU A 200 9.80 -15.81 -3.22
C LEU A 200 8.63 -15.98 -4.19
N PHE A 201 8.49 -15.05 -5.11
CA PHE A 201 7.40 -15.02 -6.08
C PHE A 201 7.96 -15.19 -7.49
N HIS A 202 7.31 -16.00 -8.31
CA HIS A 202 7.59 -16.09 -9.74
C HIS A 202 6.32 -15.79 -10.52
N ILE A 203 6.43 -14.85 -11.44
CA ILE A 203 5.32 -14.38 -12.28
C ILE A 203 5.68 -14.75 -13.71
N HIS A 204 4.86 -15.60 -14.32
CA HIS A 204 4.99 -16.02 -15.70
C HIS A 204 4.01 -15.23 -16.55
N PHE A 205 4.53 -14.64 -17.62
CA PHE A 205 3.76 -13.87 -18.58
C PHE A 205 3.56 -14.68 -19.87
N ASN A 206 2.44 -14.45 -20.54
CA ASN A 206 2.23 -14.92 -21.89
C ASN A 206 2.82 -13.91 -22.91
N HIS A 207 2.68 -14.20 -24.20
CA HIS A 207 3.17 -13.34 -25.28
C HIS A 207 2.41 -12.00 -25.42
N PHE A 208 1.32 -11.80 -24.69
CA PHE A 208 0.60 -10.53 -24.58
C PHE A 208 0.96 -9.75 -23.30
N ASP A 209 1.97 -10.21 -22.56
CA ASP A 209 2.40 -9.62 -21.28
C ASP A 209 1.34 -9.71 -20.17
N GLU A 210 0.41 -10.66 -20.28
CA GLU A 210 -0.57 -10.99 -19.24
C GLU A 210 -0.05 -12.14 -18.36
N VAL A 211 -0.38 -12.12 -17.08
CA VAL A 211 0.01 -13.19 -16.15
C VAL A 211 -0.77 -14.47 -16.50
N GLU A 212 -0.05 -15.52 -16.90
CA GLU A 212 -0.63 -16.85 -17.20
C GLU A 212 -0.43 -17.86 -16.07
N ARG A 213 0.59 -17.63 -15.24
CA ARG A 213 0.92 -18.53 -14.13
C ARG A 213 1.63 -17.76 -13.03
N PHE A 214 1.29 -18.09 -11.79
CA PHE A 214 1.88 -17.50 -10.61
C PHE A 214 2.42 -18.58 -9.67
N VAL A 215 3.60 -18.36 -9.09
CA VAL A 215 4.22 -19.28 -8.15
C VAL A 215 4.62 -18.53 -6.88
N LEU A 216 4.22 -19.06 -5.73
CA LEU A 216 4.71 -18.65 -4.42
C LEU A 216 5.56 -19.77 -3.82
N GLU A 217 6.80 -19.48 -3.49
CA GLU A 217 7.66 -20.35 -2.71
C GLU A 217 7.89 -19.76 -1.31
N LEU A 218 7.84 -20.63 -0.30
CA LEU A 218 8.24 -20.34 1.07
C LEU A 218 9.52 -21.13 1.37
N PRO A 219 10.72 -20.60 1.04
CA PRO A 219 11.96 -21.38 1.00
C PRO A 219 12.28 -22.03 2.36
N ASN A 220 12.07 -21.29 3.45
CA ASN A 220 12.32 -21.75 4.81
C ASN A 220 11.36 -22.85 5.28
N ARG A 221 10.25 -23.06 4.57
CA ARG A 221 9.24 -24.10 4.88
C ARG A 221 9.21 -25.22 3.84
N SER A 222 10.02 -25.12 2.79
CA SER A 222 9.96 -26.03 1.63
C SER A 222 8.54 -26.16 1.05
N ILE A 223 7.76 -25.08 1.07
CA ILE A 223 6.40 -25.06 0.49
C ILE A 223 6.47 -24.33 -0.85
N LYS A 224 5.80 -24.87 -1.86
CA LYS A 224 5.58 -24.21 -3.14
C LYS A 224 4.11 -24.30 -3.52
N LEU A 225 3.53 -23.18 -3.92
CA LEU A 225 2.17 -23.07 -4.43
C LEU A 225 2.25 -22.61 -5.89
N VAL A 226 1.63 -23.37 -6.78
CA VAL A 226 1.56 -23.08 -8.21
C VAL A 226 0.11 -22.80 -8.56
N TYR A 227 -0.14 -21.63 -9.14
CA TYR A 227 -1.45 -21.15 -9.53
C TYR A 227 -1.50 -21.03 -11.05
N THR A 228 -2.54 -21.61 -11.63
CA THR A 228 -2.84 -21.63 -13.08
C THR A 228 -4.28 -21.24 -13.32
#